data_AF-A0AAU6Q581-F1
#
_entry.id   AF-A0AAU6Q581-F1
#
_cell.length_a   1.000
_cell.length_b   1.000
_cell.length_c   1.000
_cell.angle_alpha   90.00
_cell.angle_beta   90.00
_cell.angle_gamma   90.00
#
_symmetry.space_group_name_H-M   'P 1'
#
loop_
_entity.id
_entity.type
_entity.pdbx_description
1 polymer ?
#
loop_
_entity_poly.entity_id
_entity_poly.type
_entity_poly.pdbx_seq_one_letter_code
_entity_poly.pdbx_strand_id
1 'polypeptide(L)'
;MTEPPESLSDLLERYATLRDTLLGLEAEKEALAAQIKDALQRGERAETDLYRAQLKVTRRVEYPLERFREVFGDAAALEVATIDKRKAEALAKAGDLDGARLRELAEVKEIQALVLLPKTR
;
A
#
# COMPACT_ATOMS: atom_id res chain seq x y z
N MET A 1 2.39 43.32 -16.76
CA MET A 1 3.64 43.08 -16.01
C MET A 1 3.74 41.57 -15.85
N THR A 2 4.67 40.94 -16.55
CA THR A 2 4.93 39.51 -16.44
C THR A 2 5.73 39.30 -15.16
N GLU A 3 5.25 38.49 -14.23
CA GLU A 3 6.03 38.13 -13.04
C GLU A 3 7.37 37.52 -13.49
N PRO A 4 8.48 37.84 -12.80
CA PRO A 4 9.77 37.22 -13.12
C PRO A 4 9.63 35.69 -12.96
N PRO A 5 10.31 34.89 -13.79
CA PRO A 5 10.27 33.44 -13.66
C PRO A 5 10.72 33.04 -12.25
N GLU A 6 9.94 32.18 -11.58
CA GLU A 6 10.28 31.62 -10.26
C GLU A 6 11.71 31.08 -10.29
N SER A 7 12.51 31.43 -9.28
CA SER A 7 13.88 30.92 -9.20
C SER A 7 13.87 29.42 -8.89
N LEU A 8 14.97 28.71 -9.17
CA LEU A 8 15.10 27.30 -8.81
C LEU A 8 14.90 27.08 -7.30
N SER A 9 15.31 28.03 -6.46
CA SER A 9 15.11 27.97 -5.02
C SER A 9 13.64 28.07 -4.64
N ASP A 10 12.89 28.98 -5.29
CA ASP A 10 11.45 29.15 -5.04
C ASP A 10 10.67 27.90 -5.48
N LEU A 11 11.04 27.32 -6.63
CA LEU A 11 10.49 26.06 -7.11
C LEU A 11 10.74 24.91 -6.15
N LEU A 12 11.96 24.80 -5.60
CA LEU A 12 12.32 23.76 -4.64
C LEU A 12 11.55 23.91 -3.32
N GLU A 13 11.45 25.13 -2.80
CA GLU A 13 10.70 25.44 -1.57
C GLU A 13 9.23 25.05 -1.71
N ARG A 14 8.61 25.43 -2.85
CA ARG A 14 7.23 25.08 -3.16
C ARG A 14 7.05 23.57 -3.31
N TYR A 15 8.00 22.90 -3.96
CA TYR A 15 7.97 21.44 -4.11
C TYR A 15 8.06 20.74 -2.74
N ALA A 16 8.99 21.17 -1.87
CA ALA A 16 9.16 20.61 -0.53
C ALA A 16 7.90 20.80 0.32
N THR A 17 7.31 22.00 0.29
CA THR A 17 6.05 22.30 0.98
C THR A 17 4.92 21.37 0.53
N LEU A 18 4.76 21.16 -0.78
CA LEU A 18 3.74 20.26 -1.32
C LEU A 18 3.98 18.82 -0.89
N ARG A 19 5.24 18.34 -0.96
CA ARG A 19 5.61 17.00 -0.48
C ARG A 19 5.23 16.81 0.98
N ASP A 20 5.61 17.75 1.84
CA ASP A 20 5.41 17.62 3.28
C ASP A 20 3.92 17.73 3.65
N THR A 21 3.16 18.57 2.93
CA THR A 21 1.70 18.65 3.06
C THR A 21 1.04 17.33 2.67
N LEU A 22 1.44 16.74 1.53
CA LEU A 22 0.91 15.45 1.08
C LEU A 22 1.19 14.34 2.10
N LEU A 23 2.41 14.28 2.62
CA LEU A 23 2.79 13.33 3.67
C LEU A 23 1.96 13.50 4.95
N GLY A 24 1.71 14.75 5.37
CA GLY A 24 0.84 15.04 6.51
C GLY A 24 -0.60 14.58 6.28
N LEU A 25 -1.17 14.87 5.12
CA LEU A 25 -2.52 14.45 4.74
C LEU A 25 -2.65 12.93 4.63
N GLU A 26 -1.62 12.24 4.12
CA GLU A 26 -1.59 10.79 4.06
C GLU A 26 -1.59 10.17 5.46
N ALA A 27 -0.77 10.69 6.38
CA ALA A 27 -0.71 10.23 7.76
C ALA A 27 -2.05 10.44 8.50
N GLU A 28 -2.67 11.61 8.35
CA GLU A 28 -3.98 11.89 8.95
C GLU A 28 -5.06 10.96 8.39
N LYS A 29 -5.08 10.78 7.06
CA LYS A 29 -6.00 9.86 6.39
C LYS A 29 -5.83 8.43 6.90
N GLU A 30 -4.61 7.96 7.12
CA GLU A 30 -4.35 6.62 7.67
C GLU A 30 -4.85 6.48 9.12
N ALA A 31 -4.62 7.49 9.96
CA ALA A 31 -5.12 7.51 11.33
C ALA A 31 -6.66 7.48 11.38
N LEU A 32 -7.32 8.27 10.53
CA LEU A 32 -8.78 8.24 10.38
C LEU A 32 -9.27 6.88 9.88
N ALA A 33 -8.58 6.29 8.90
CA ALA A 33 -8.94 4.98 8.37
C ALA A 33 -8.87 3.89 9.45
N ALA A 34 -7.87 3.91 10.34
CA ALA A 34 -7.78 2.98 11.46
C ALA A 34 -9.00 3.11 12.41
N GLN A 35 -9.34 4.33 12.82
CA GLN A 35 -10.48 4.58 13.70
C GLN A 35 -11.81 4.13 13.07
N ILE A 36 -12.03 4.42 11.78
CA ILE A 36 -13.22 3.99 11.04
C ILE A 36 -13.26 2.46 10.97
N LYS A 37 -12.14 1.80 10.71
CA LYS A 37 -12.08 0.32 10.68
C LYS A 37 -12.51 -0.28 12.01
N ASP A 38 -11.98 0.23 13.13
CA ASP A 38 -12.34 -0.26 14.46
C ASP A 38 -13.83 -0.09 14.74
N ALA A 39 -14.42 1.04 14.36
CA ALA A 39 -15.86 1.28 14.47
C ALA A 39 -16.69 0.29 13.63
N LEU A 40 -16.31 0.09 12.37
CA LEU A 40 -17.00 -0.86 11.49
C LEU A 40 -16.87 -2.31 11.99
N GLN A 41 -15.73 -2.69 12.59
CA GLN A 41 -15.54 -4.00 13.21
C GLN A 41 -16.46 -4.23 14.41
N ARG A 42 -16.78 -3.17 15.17
CA ARG A 42 -17.79 -3.19 16.24
C ARG A 42 -19.23 -3.23 15.73
N GLY A 43 -19.44 -3.24 14.41
CA GLY A 43 -20.75 -3.29 13.78
C GLY A 43 -21.40 -1.93 13.54
N GLU A 44 -20.66 -0.84 13.76
CA GLU A 44 -21.14 0.51 13.44
C GLU A 44 -21.26 0.70 11.92
N ARG A 45 -22.01 1.72 11.50
CA ARG A 45 -22.18 2.10 10.09
C ARG A 45 -21.88 3.58 9.94
N ALA A 46 -21.03 3.91 8.97
CA ALA A 46 -20.68 5.28 8.65
C ALA A 46 -20.96 5.58 7.17
N GLU A 47 -21.61 6.69 6.92
CA GLU A 47 -21.87 7.17 5.56
C GLU A 47 -21.93 8.70 5.52
N THR A 48 -21.46 9.27 4.41
CA THR A 48 -21.60 10.70 4.07
C THR A 48 -22.67 10.85 2.99
N ASP A 49 -22.96 12.06 2.53
CA ASP A 49 -23.92 12.26 1.43
C ASP A 49 -23.52 11.51 0.15
N LEU A 50 -22.21 11.30 -0.07
CA LEU A 50 -21.67 10.69 -1.29
C LEU A 50 -21.25 9.24 -1.12
N TYR A 51 -20.80 8.83 0.07
CA TYR A 51 -20.13 7.54 0.26
C TYR A 51 -20.69 6.75 1.45
N ARG A 52 -20.59 5.43 1.36
CA ARG A 52 -20.75 4.51 2.49
C ARG A 52 -19.43 3.81 2.76
N ALA A 53 -19.03 3.78 4.03
CA ALA A 53 -17.85 3.05 4.47
C ALA A 53 -18.17 1.56 4.63
N GLN A 54 -17.29 0.69 4.13
CA GLN A 54 -17.39 -0.75 4.31
C GLN A 54 -16.01 -1.38 4.53
N LEU A 55 -15.96 -2.47 5.30
CA LEU A 55 -14.79 -3.35 5.36
C LEU A 55 -14.88 -4.40 4.28
N LYS A 56 -13.93 -4.38 3.35
CA LYS A 56 -13.74 -5.43 2.37
C LYS A 56 -12.65 -6.37 2.85
N VAL A 57 -12.99 -7.62 3.10
CA VAL A 57 -12.00 -8.68 3.32
C VAL A 57 -11.27 -8.88 1.99
N THR A 58 -9.97 -8.60 2.01
CA THR A 58 -9.09 -8.82 0.87
C THR A 58 -8.08 -9.88 1.27
N ARG A 59 -7.96 -10.91 0.45
CA ARG A 59 -6.92 -11.92 0.60
C ARG A 59 -5.64 -11.39 0.00
N ARG A 60 -4.65 -11.09 0.83
CA ARG A 60 -3.30 -10.72 0.40
C ARG A 60 -2.41 -11.93 0.57
N VAL A 61 -1.71 -12.29 -0.50
CA VAL A 61 -0.61 -13.26 -0.42
C VAL A 61 0.64 -12.49 0.01
N GLU A 62 1.25 -12.93 1.10
CA GLU A 62 2.53 -12.43 1.60
C GLU A 62 3.54 -13.57 1.61
N TYR A 63 4.82 -13.24 1.41
CA TYR A 63 5.91 -14.19 1.53
C TYR A 63 6.76 -13.76 2.74
N PRO A 64 6.79 -14.51 3.85
CA PRO A 64 7.57 -14.14 5.02
C PRO A 64 9.07 -14.05 4.67
N LEU A 65 9.73 -12.95 5.06
CA LEU A 65 11.13 -12.68 4.66
C LEU A 65 12.11 -13.76 5.13
N GLU A 66 12.01 -14.19 6.38
CA GLU A 66 12.83 -15.27 6.95
C GLU A 66 12.69 -16.55 6.12
N ARG A 67 11.44 -16.97 5.87
CA ARG A 67 11.13 -18.21 5.12
C ARG A 67 11.51 -18.11 3.64
N PHE A 68 11.37 -16.94 3.03
CA PHE A 68 11.79 -16.68 1.65
C PHE A 68 13.31 -16.75 1.52
N ARG A 69 14.03 -16.15 2.48
CA ARG A 69 15.49 -16.18 2.56
C ARG A 69 16.02 -17.60 2.76
N GLU A 70 15.41 -18.40 3.62
CA GLU A 70 15.78 -19.80 3.84
C GLU A 70 15.69 -20.64 2.55
N VAL A 71 14.73 -20.36 1.67
CA VAL A 71 14.46 -21.16 0.47
C VAL A 71 15.17 -20.65 -0.78
N PHE A 72 15.28 -19.32 -0.95
CA PHE A 72 15.84 -18.69 -2.15
C PHE A 72 17.18 -17.98 -1.92
N GLY A 73 17.65 -17.90 -0.67
CA GLY A 73 18.91 -17.29 -0.29
C GLY A 73 18.86 -15.77 -0.16
N ASP A 74 19.94 -15.22 0.41
CA ASP A 74 20.07 -13.79 0.71
C ASP A 74 20.07 -12.90 -0.52
N ALA A 75 20.70 -13.36 -1.62
CA ALA A 75 20.78 -12.59 -2.86
C ALA A 75 19.38 -12.32 -3.45
N ALA A 76 18.53 -13.34 -3.51
CA ALA A 76 17.15 -13.20 -3.97
C ALA A 76 16.31 -12.36 -3.00
N ALA A 77 16.50 -12.50 -1.68
CA ALA A 77 15.79 -11.70 -0.69
C ALA A 77 16.13 -10.20 -0.79
N LEU A 78 17.38 -9.86 -1.15
CA LEU A 78 17.84 -8.49 -1.32
C LEU A 78 17.28 -7.83 -2.58
N GLU A 79 17.11 -8.56 -3.68
CA GLU A 79 16.48 -8.02 -4.89
C GLU A 79 15.00 -7.63 -4.66
N VAL A 80 14.35 -8.28 -3.70
CA VAL A 80 12.95 -8.02 -3.32
C VAL A 80 12.85 -7.20 -2.02
N ALA A 81 13.84 -6.37 -1.67
CA ALA A 81 14.04 -5.69 -0.36
C ALA A 81 12.85 -4.96 0.30
N THR A 82 11.69 -4.87 -0.32
CA THR A 82 10.41 -4.82 0.39
C THR A 82 9.52 -5.79 -0.35
N ILE A 83 9.17 -6.92 0.27
CA ILE A 83 8.56 -8.07 -0.42
C ILE A 83 7.26 -7.64 -1.09
N ASP A 84 7.36 -7.26 -2.36
CA ASP A 84 6.26 -6.93 -3.22
C ASP A 84 5.93 -8.20 -4.00
N LYS A 85 4.71 -8.71 -3.76
CA LYS A 85 4.15 -9.85 -4.49
C LYS A 85 4.40 -9.74 -6.00
N ARG A 86 4.24 -8.55 -6.58
CA ARG A 86 4.40 -8.31 -8.02
C ARG A 86 5.84 -8.53 -8.49
N LYS A 87 6.83 -8.14 -7.68
CA LYS A 87 8.25 -8.34 -8.01
C LYS A 87 8.63 -9.82 -7.90
N ALA A 88 8.18 -10.50 -6.84
CA ALA A 88 8.42 -11.95 -6.67
C ALA A 88 7.76 -12.78 -7.80
N GLU A 89 6.52 -12.44 -8.19
CA GLU A 89 5.84 -13.08 -9.33
C GLU A 89 6.55 -12.78 -10.66
N ALA A 90 7.13 -11.59 -10.83
CA ALA A 90 7.86 -11.23 -12.04
C ALA A 90 9.17 -12.04 -12.18
N LEU A 91 9.92 -12.21 -11.10
CA LEU A 91 11.15 -13.04 -11.08
C LEU A 91 10.83 -14.53 -11.33
N ALA A 92 9.75 -15.06 -10.74
CA ALA A 92 9.31 -16.42 -11.04
C ALA A 92 8.90 -16.60 -12.51
N LYS A 93 8.33 -15.56 -13.13
CA LYS A 93 7.98 -15.57 -14.56
C LYS A 93 9.23 -15.45 -15.45
N ALA A 94 10.26 -14.75 -15.00
CA ALA A 94 11.54 -14.61 -15.71
C ALA A 94 12.41 -15.88 -15.63
N GLY A 95 12.11 -16.78 -14.70
CA GLY A 95 12.86 -18.02 -14.47
C GLY A 95 13.96 -17.90 -13.41
N ASP A 96 14.09 -16.71 -12.81
CA ASP A 96 15.08 -16.42 -11.76
C ASP A 96 14.65 -17.00 -10.40
N LEU A 97 13.36 -17.35 -10.24
CA LEU A 97 12.83 -18.06 -9.07
C LEU A 97 12.03 -19.29 -9.48
N ASP A 98 12.09 -20.33 -8.65
CA ASP A 98 11.19 -21.49 -8.77
C ASP A 98 9.76 -21.10 -8.36
N GLY A 99 8.89 -20.99 -9.36
CA GLY A 99 7.48 -20.64 -9.17
C GLY A 99 6.64 -21.67 -8.41
N ALA A 100 7.07 -22.94 -8.33
CA ALA A 100 6.39 -23.95 -7.52
C ALA A 100 6.68 -23.73 -6.02
N ARG A 101 7.96 -23.58 -5.67
CA ARG A 101 8.37 -23.24 -4.29
C ARG A 101 7.84 -21.90 -3.82
N LEU A 102 7.74 -20.92 -4.72
CA LEU A 102 7.17 -19.61 -4.38
C LEU A 102 5.70 -19.75 -3.90
N ARG A 103 4.90 -20.62 -4.54
CA ARG A 103 3.50 -20.84 -4.13
C ARG A 103 3.39 -21.55 -2.79
N GLU A 104 4.33 -22.41 -2.43
CA GLU A 104 4.34 -23.11 -1.14
C GLU A 104 4.64 -22.17 0.03
N LEU A 105 5.33 -21.06 -0.24
CA LEU A 105 5.67 -20.03 0.74
C LEU A 105 4.61 -18.93 0.87
N ALA A 106 3.61 -18.93 -0.01
CA ALA A 106 2.52 -17.97 -0.01
C ALA A 106 1.67 -18.12 1.25
N GLU A 107 1.77 -17.17 2.18
CA GLU A 107 0.81 -17.04 3.27
C GLU A 107 -0.34 -16.14 2.83
N VAL A 108 -1.56 -16.70 2.83
CA VAL A 108 -2.77 -15.91 2.58
C VAL A 108 -3.19 -15.26 3.90
N LYS A 109 -2.96 -13.96 4.02
CA LYS A 109 -3.51 -13.16 5.11
C LYS A 109 -4.80 -12.49 4.67
N GLU A 110 -5.83 -12.65 5.48
CA GLU A 110 -7.07 -11.87 5.33
C GLU A 110 -6.85 -10.50 5.95
N ILE A 111 -6.78 -9.49 5.09
CA ILE A 111 -6.64 -8.10 5.51
C ILE A 111 -7.98 -7.42 5.29
N GLN A 112 -8.47 -6.74 6.32
CA GLN A 112 -9.66 -5.89 6.20
C GLN A 112 -9.24 -4.51 5.71
N ALA A 113 -9.66 -4.19 4.49
CA ALA A 113 -9.46 -2.89 3.88
C ALA A 113 -10.71 -2.03 4.06
N LEU A 114 -10.53 -0.78 4.46
CA LEU A 114 -11.58 0.22 4.43
C LEU A 114 -11.80 0.64 2.98
N VAL A 115 -13.02 0.51 2.49
CA VAL A 115 -13.42 0.98 1.16
C VAL A 115 -14.58 1.96 1.28
N LEU A 116 -14.57 2.97 0.42
CA LEU A 116 -15.68 3.91 0.26
C LEU A 116 -16.47 3.51 -0.98
N LEU A 117 -17.71 3.08 -0.78
CA LEU A 117 -18.63 2.78 -1.87
C LEU A 117 -19.45 4.03 -2.18
N PRO A 118 -19.51 4.49 -3.44
CA PRO A 118 -20.37 5.61 -3.79
C PRO A 118 -21.84 5.22 -3.60
N LYS A 119 -22.65 6.17 -3.12
CA LYS A 119 -24.10 5.98 -2.93
C LYS A 119 -24.90 6.07 -4.23
N THR A 120 -24.32 6.68 -5.26
CA THR A 120 -24.89 6.83 -6.60
C THR A 120 -23.98 6.22 -7.66
N ARG A 121 -24.60 5.62 -8.69
CA ARG A 121 -23.91 5.04 -9.86
C ARG A 121 -23.52 6.11 -10.87
#